data_AF-A0A7Y7E6C2-F1
#
_entry.id   AF-A0A7Y7E6C2-F1
#
_cell.length_a   1.000
_cell.length_b   1.000
_cell.length_c   1.000
_cell.angle_alpha   90.00
_cell.angle_beta   90.00
_cell.angle_gamma   90.00
#
_symmetry.space_group_name_H-M   'P 1'
#
loop_
_entity.id
_entity.type
_entity.pdbx_description
1 polymer ?
#
loop_
_entity_poly.entity_id
_entity_poly.type
_entity_poly.pdbx_seq_one_letter_code
_entity_poly.pdbx_strand_id
1 'polypeptide(L)' 'MSAFAEAMRERVRAARAALAAARAAGDSYEAALAEDELDDALRLARAHGVETDTVPDEHHEGS' A
#
# COMPACT_ATOMS: atom_id res chain seq x y z
N MET A 1 19.99 3.44 -3.21
CA MET A 1 18.95 2.46 -2.82
C MET A 1 18.95 1.34 -3.86
N SER A 2 18.50 0.12 -3.55
CA SER A 2 18.47 -0.96 -4.54
C SER A 2 17.30 -0.77 -5.52
N ALA A 3 17.49 -1.17 -6.78
CA ALA A 3 16.43 -1.13 -7.79
C ALA A 3 15.19 -1.93 -7.35
N PHE A 4 15.39 -3.02 -6.59
CA PHE A 4 14.30 -3.77 -5.97
C PHE A 4 13.50 -2.92 -4.97
N ALA A 5 14.17 -2.20 -4.07
CA ALA A 5 13.50 -1.37 -3.08
C ALA A 5 12.71 -0.22 -3.73
N GLU A 6 13.25 0.36 -4.80
CA GLU A 6 12.55 1.39 -5.58
C GLU A 6 11.31 0.83 -6.29
N ALA A 7 11.43 -0.32 -6.95
CA ALA A 7 10.30 -1.00 -7.59
C ALA A 7 9.23 -1.41 -6.56
N MET A 8 9.64 -1.86 -5.37
CA MET A 8 8.70 -2.25 -4.32
C MET A 8 7.91 -1.05 -3.78
N ARG A 9 8.59 0.09 -3.54
CA ARG A 9 7.90 1.33 -3.14
C ARG A 9 6.93 1.81 -4.20
N GLU A 10 7.32 1.74 -5.46
CA GLU A 10 6.44 2.14 -6.56
C GLU A 10 5.21 1.22 -6.65
N ARG A 11 5.39 -0.09 -6.51
CA ARG A 11 4.28 -1.05 -6.45
C ARG A 11 3.29 -0.70 -5.34
N VAL A 12 3.79 -0.38 -4.14
CA VAL A 12 2.93 0.03 -3.01
C VAL A 12 2.20 1.34 -3.28
N ARG A 13 2.85 2.33 -3.89
CA ARG A 13 2.18 3.59 -4.27
C ARG A 13 1.08 3.36 -5.30
N ALA A 14 1.35 2.54 -6.32
CA ALA A 14 0.38 2.20 -7.36
C ALA A 14 -0.84 1.48 -6.77
N ALA A 15 -0.64 0.49 -5.89
CA ALA A 15 -1.74 -0.22 -5.23
C ALA A 15 -2.60 0.71 -4.37
N ARG A 16 -1.99 1.64 -3.62
CA ARG A 16 -2.74 2.65 -2.86
C ARG A 16 -3.54 3.60 -3.74
N ALA A 17 -2.96 4.05 -4.85
CA ALA A 17 -3.64 4.92 -5.80
C ALA A 17 -4.83 4.21 -6.45
N ALA A 18 -4.67 2.94 -6.83
CA ALA A 18 -5.74 2.10 -7.37
C ALA A 18 -6.87 1.91 -6.36
N LEU A 19 -6.53 1.60 -5.10
CA LEU A 19 -7.51 1.45 -4.03
C LEU A 19 -8.30 2.76 -3.78
N ALA A 20 -7.60 3.89 -3.71
CA ALA A 20 -8.25 5.20 -3.56
C ALA A 20 -9.20 5.49 -4.74
N ALA A 21 -8.78 5.18 -5.97
CA ALA A 21 -9.60 5.36 -7.16
C ALA A 21 -10.83 4.45 -7.18
N ALA A 22 -10.69 3.16 -6.86
CA ALA A 22 -11.79 2.21 -6.79
C ALA A 22 -12.83 2.61 -5.72
N ARG A 23 -12.36 3.03 -4.54
CA ARG A 23 -13.23 3.56 -3.48
C ARG A 23 -13.96 4.83 -3.91
N ALA A 24 -13.27 5.76 -4.58
CA ALA A 24 -13.89 6.98 -5.10
C ALA A 24 -14.94 6.70 -6.20
N ALA A 25 -14.74 5.64 -6.99
CA ALA A 25 -15.69 5.19 -8.00
C ALA A 25 -16.88 4.39 -7.43
N GLY A 26 -16.82 3.98 -6.15
CA GLY A 26 -17.80 3.07 -5.56
C GLY A 26 -17.73 1.64 -6.13
N ASP A 27 -16.59 1.28 -6.73
CA ASP A 27 -16.37 -0.06 -7.28
C ASP A 27 -15.82 -0.98 -6.17
N SER A 28 -16.73 -1.72 -5.54
CA SER A 28 -16.39 -2.61 -4.43
C SER A 28 -15.54 -3.81 -4.85
N TYR A 29 -15.67 -4.26 -6.10
CA TYR A 29 -14.89 -5.39 -6.60
C TYR A 29 -13.45 -4.97 -6.88
N GLU A 30 -13.25 -3.86 -7.60
CA GLU A 30 -11.91 -3.31 -7.84
C GLU A 30 -11.24 -2.85 -6.54
N ALA A 31 -12.01 -2.37 -5.56
CA ALA A 31 -11.48 -2.03 -4.26
C ALA A 31 -10.92 -3.26 -3.53
N ALA A 32 -11.64 -4.39 -3.55
CA ALA A 32 -11.17 -5.64 -2.96
C ALA A 32 -9.89 -6.16 -3.65
N LEU A 33 -9.83 -6.10 -4.99
CA LEU A 33 -8.61 -6.49 -5.72
C LEU A 33 -7.41 -5.58 -5.39
N ALA A 34 -7.62 -4.28 -5.28
CA ALA A 34 -6.56 -3.33 -4.94
C ALA A 34 -6.11 -3.46 -3.47
N GLU A 35 -7.02 -3.84 -2.55
CA GLU A 35 -6.69 -4.17 -1.16
C GLU A 35 -5.79 -5.40 -1.07
N ASP A 36 -6.17 -6.50 -1.74
CA ASP A 36 -5.36 -7.73 -1.76
C ASP A 36 -3.94 -7.48 -2.31
N GLU A 37 -3.84 -6.73 -3.42
CA GLU A 37 -2.56 -6.37 -4.03
C GLU A 37 -1.71 -5.46 -3.12
N LEU A 38 -2.34 -4.50 -2.42
CA LEU A 38 -1.64 -3.65 -1.47
C LEU A 38 -1.08 -4.47 -0.31
N ASP A 39 -1.88 -5.39 0.24
CA ASP A 39 -1.47 -6.27 1.33
C ASP A 39 -0.32 -7.18 0.94
N ASP A 40 -0.37 -7.77 -0.26
CA ASP A 40 0.71 -8.60 -0.80
C ASP A 40 2.00 -7.78 -1.02
N ALA A 41 1.90 -6.58 -1.59
CA ALA A 41 3.04 -5.70 -1.80
C ALA A 41 3.67 -5.28 -0.46
N LEU A 42 2.87 -4.93 0.55
CA LEU A 42 3.35 -4.59 1.89
C LEU A 42 3.96 -5.77 2.63
N ARG A 43 3.41 -6.98 2.47
CA ARG A 43 3.95 -8.21 3.05
C ARG A 43 5.33 -8.52 2.45
N LEU A 44 5.45 -8.42 1.13
CA LEU A 44 6.70 -8.66 0.42
C LEU A 44 7.75 -7.61 0.74
N ALA A 45 7.39 -6.32 0.79
CA ALA A 45 8.29 -5.25 1.21
C ALA A 45 8.88 -5.52 2.61
N ARG A 46 8.01 -5.87 3.58
CA ARG A 46 8.42 -6.22 4.94
C ARG A 46 9.34 -7.45 4.98
N ALA A 47 9.02 -8.49 4.23
CA ALA A 47 9.84 -9.71 4.15
C ALA A 47 11.27 -9.44 3.64
N HIS A 48 11.46 -8.37 2.86
CA HIS A 48 12.76 -7.97 2.32
C HIS A 48 13.38 -6.75 3.02
N GLY A 49 12.81 -6.29 4.14
CA GLY A 49 13.30 -5.13 4.88
C GLY A 49 13.22 -3.80 4.10
N VAL A 50 12.27 -3.70 3.16
CA VAL A 50 12.02 -2.47 2.41
C VAL A 50 11.00 -1.63 3.17
N GLU A 51 11.44 -0.46 3.64
CA GLU A 51 10.54 0.56 4.16
C GLU A 51 9.71 1.17 3.03
N THR A 52 8.40 1.21 3.25
CA THR A 52 7.42 1.83 2.35
C THR A 52 6.85 3.05 3.05
N ASP A 53 6.52 4.08 2.29
CA ASP A 53 5.94 5.32 2.84
C ASP A 53 4.68 4.94 3.63
N THR A 54 4.71 4.90 4.96
CA THR A 54 3.49 4.60 5.72
C THR A 54 2.58 5.81 5.62
N VAL A 55 1.28 5.60 5.39
CA VAL A 55 0.32 6.64 5.79
C VAL A 55 0.59 6.84 7.28
N PRO A 56 0.84 8.06 7.78
CA PRO A 56 1.15 8.26 9.18
C PRO A 56 0.07 7.56 10.00
N ASP A 57 0.46 6.57 10.81
CA ASP A 57 -0.42 6.07 11.85
C ASP A 57 -0.73 7.32 12.69
N GLU A 58 -1.96 7.81 12.61
CA GLU A 58 -2.44 8.78 13.57
C GLU A 58 -2.35 8.09 14.92
N HIS A 59 -1.28 8.37 15.65
CA HIS A 59 -1.10 7.96 17.03
C HIS A 59 -2.34 8.45 17.80
N HIS A 60 -3.32 7.58 17.98
CA HIS A 60 -4.38 7.75 18.96
C HIS A 60 -3.77 7.49 20.33
N GLU A 61 -2.93 8.44 20.79
CA GLU A 61 -2.60 8.55 22.20
C GLU A 61 -3.84 9.06 22.92
N GLY A 62 -4.54 8.13 23.56
CA GLY A 62 -5.51 8.47 24.58
C GLY A 62 -4.81 9.12 25.78
N SER A 63 -5.35 10.24 26.23
CA SER A 63 -5.38 10.67 27.63
C SER A 63 -6.56 11.61 27.84
#